data_AF-A0A5B0BQK6-F1
#
_entry.id   AF-A0A5B0BQK6-F1
#
_cell.length_a   1.000
_cell.length_b   1.000
_cell.length_c   1.000
_cell.angle_alpha   90.00
_cell.angle_beta   90.00
_cell.angle_gamma   90.00
#
_symmetry.space_group_name_H-M   'P 1'
#
loop_
_entity.id
_entity.type
_entity.pdbx_description
1 polymer ?
#
loop_
_entity_poly.entity_id
_entity_poly.type
_entity_poly.pdbx_seq_one_letter_code
_entity_poly.pdbx_strand_id
1 'polypeptide(L)'
;MERNFATQYYKGIPLKQIDRGYGAAKARRFVINGTSHNCWIPNKHLELDGTIKHGQDLDYIVVSEKHAFRRAGVRMRFEVSEVRND
;
A
#
# COMPACT_ATOMS: atom_id res chain seq x y z
N MET A 1 5.41 -6.72 -20.31
CA MET A 1 5.65 -7.11 -18.92
C MET A 1 4.30 -7.46 -18.31
N GLU A 2 4.18 -8.62 -17.69
CA GLU A 2 2.96 -9.05 -17.02
C GLU A 2 2.78 -8.25 -15.70
N ARG A 3 1.54 -7.91 -15.35
CA ARG A 3 1.24 -7.16 -14.12
C ARG A 3 0.98 -8.12 -12.97
N ASN A 4 1.52 -7.80 -11.80
CA ASN A 4 1.26 -8.55 -10.58
C ASN A 4 -0.09 -8.15 -9.97
N PHE A 5 -1.04 -9.08 -9.96
CA PHE A 5 -2.33 -8.96 -9.30
C PHE A 5 -2.49 -9.91 -8.11
N ALA A 6 -1.41 -10.57 -7.67
CA ALA A 6 -1.43 -11.34 -6.44
C ALA A 6 -1.65 -10.43 -5.22
N THR A 7 -2.19 -11.00 -4.15
CA THR A 7 -2.27 -10.30 -2.86
C THR A 7 -0.87 -10.18 -2.28
N GLN A 8 -0.51 -8.95 -1.93
CA GLN A 8 0.76 -8.59 -1.30
C GLN A 8 0.50 -8.10 0.12
N TYR A 9 1.53 -8.04 0.96
CA TYR A 9 1.37 -7.69 2.37
C TYR A 9 2.30 -6.54 2.77
N TYR A 10 1.72 -5.47 3.31
CA TYR A 10 2.47 -4.40 3.96
C TYR A 10 2.16 -4.40 5.45
N LYS A 11 3.15 -4.72 6.30
CA LYS A 11 2.96 -4.85 7.76
C LYS A 11 1.73 -5.70 8.14
N GLY A 12 1.51 -6.80 7.42
CA GLY A 12 0.36 -7.69 7.60
C GLY A 12 -0.96 -7.22 6.98
N ILE A 13 -1.01 -6.02 6.38
CA ILE A 13 -2.18 -5.51 5.67
C ILE A 13 -2.21 -6.09 4.25
N PRO A 14 -3.27 -6.83 3.85
CA PRO A 14 -3.38 -7.34 2.48
C PRO A 14 -3.67 -6.20 1.50
N LEU A 15 -2.87 -6.09 0.44
CA LEU A 15 -2.99 -5.11 -0.62
C LEU A 15 -2.96 -5.84 -1.97
N LYS A 16 -3.96 -5.62 -2.82
CA LYS A 16 -4.02 -6.26 -4.15
C LYS A 16 -4.19 -5.22 -5.24
N GLN A 17 -3.29 -5.19 -6.22
CA GLN A 17 -3.39 -4.28 -7.35
C GLN A 17 -4.67 -4.54 -8.14
N ILE A 18 -5.33 -3.49 -8.60
CA ILE A 18 -6.51 -3.58 -9.47
C ILE A 18 -6.10 -3.39 -10.91
N ASP A 19 -6.63 -4.22 -11.80
CA ASP A 19 -6.47 -4.02 -13.24
C ASP A 19 -7.25 -2.79 -13.70
N ARG A 20 -6.52 -1.73 -14.05
CA ARG A 20 -7.01 -0.55 -14.77
C ARG A 20 -5.97 -0.06 -15.77
N GLY A 21 -6.43 0.64 -16.81
CA GLY A 21 -5.56 1.41 -17.69
C GLY A 21 -5.11 2.68 -16.97
N TYR A 22 -3.86 2.72 -16.51
CA TYR A 22 -3.31 3.89 -15.79
C TYR A 22 -2.48 4.83 -16.68
N GLY A 23 -2.20 4.46 -17.94
CA GLY A 23 -1.43 5.28 -18.87
C GLY A 23 -0.10 5.78 -18.26
N ALA A 24 0.10 7.10 -18.28
CA ALA A 24 1.26 7.78 -17.72
C ALA A 24 1.16 8.10 -16.21
N ALA A 25 0.22 7.49 -15.47
CA ALA A 25 0.07 7.75 -14.05
C ALA A 25 1.30 7.34 -13.24
N LYS A 26 1.61 8.16 -12.23
CA LYS A 26 2.76 7.97 -11.32
C LYS A 26 2.44 7.08 -10.11
N ALA A 27 1.28 6.42 -10.11
CA ALA A 27 0.82 5.55 -9.04
C ALA A 27 -0.10 4.44 -9.58
N ARG A 28 -0.25 3.37 -8.80
CA ARG A 28 -1.19 2.27 -9.06
C ARG A 28 -2.20 2.16 -7.92
N ARG A 29 -3.38 1.64 -8.23
CA ARG A 29 -4.47 1.48 -7.26
C ARG A 29 -4.50 0.06 -6.69
N PHE A 30 -4.62 -0.05 -5.37
CA PHE A 30 -4.71 -1.31 -4.65
C PHE A 30 -5.98 -1.38 -3.84
N VAL A 31 -6.68 -2.52 -3.83
CA VAL A 31 -7.72 -2.77 -2.83
C VAL A 31 -7.09 -3.15 -1.50
N ILE A 32 -7.73 -2.70 -0.42
CA ILE A 32 -7.28 -2.93 0.95
C ILE A 32 -8.10 -4.08 1.53
N ASN A 33 -7.40 -5.08 2.07
CA ASN A 33 -7.99 -6.19 2.83
C ASN A 33 -9.14 -6.92 2.09
N GLY A 34 -9.01 -7.08 0.77
CA GLY A 34 -10.04 -7.74 -0.07
C GLY A 34 -11.37 -6.98 -0.19
N THR A 35 -11.44 -5.74 0.27
CA THR A 35 -12.66 -4.89 0.21
C THR A 35 -12.71 -4.04 -1.06
N SER A 36 -13.78 -3.27 -1.26
CA SER A 36 -13.87 -2.27 -2.34
C SER A 36 -13.12 -0.96 -2.02
N HIS A 37 -12.74 -0.77 -0.75
CA HIS A 37 -11.88 0.35 -0.35
C HIS A 37 -10.46 0.13 -0.89
N ASN A 38 -9.81 1.23 -1.23
CA ASN A 38 -8.57 1.20 -1.99
C ASN A 38 -7.66 2.37 -1.62
N CYS A 39 -6.38 2.23 -1.96
CA CYS A 39 -5.36 3.26 -1.87
C CYS A 39 -4.53 3.38 -3.14
N TRP A 40 -3.82 4.50 -3.27
CA TRP A 40 -2.86 4.72 -4.36
C TRP A 40 -1.42 4.58 -3.85
N ILE A 41 -0.67 3.68 -4.47
CA ILE A 41 0.75 3.50 -4.17
C ILE A 41 1.57 4.12 -5.32
N PRO A 42 2.39 5.15 -5.04
CA PRO A 42 3.29 5.73 -6.03
C PRO A 42 4.27 4.71 -6.62
N ASN A 43 4.56 4.83 -7.91
CA ASN A 43 5.44 3.90 -8.65
C ASN A 43 6.85 3.83 -8.05
N LYS A 44 7.31 4.85 -7.31
CA LYS A 44 8.62 4.80 -6.63
C LYS A 44 8.72 3.62 -5.63
N HIS A 45 7.60 3.20 -5.05
CA HIS A 45 7.51 2.07 -4.11
C HIS A 45 7.18 0.73 -4.78
N LEU A 46 7.02 0.72 -6.10
CA LEU A 46 6.60 -0.46 -6.86
C LEU A 46 7.66 -0.86 -7.87
N GLU A 47 7.84 -2.15 -8.07
CA GLU A 47 8.44 -2.72 -9.27
C GLU A 47 7.56 -2.44 -10.49
N LEU A 48 8.13 -2.61 -11.68
CA LEU A 48 7.44 -2.29 -12.94
C LEU A 48 6.12 -3.08 -13.15
N ASP A 49 6.03 -4.28 -12.57
CA ASP A 49 4.83 -5.14 -12.60
C ASP A 49 3.76 -4.75 -11.56
N GLY A 50 4.08 -3.87 -10.61
CA GLY A 50 3.21 -3.52 -9.48
C GLY A 50 3.50 -4.28 -8.18
N THR A 51 4.59 -5.04 -8.11
CA THR A 51 5.06 -5.62 -6.85
C THR A 51 5.57 -4.52 -5.93
N ILE A 52 5.15 -4.48 -4.67
CA ILE A 52 5.67 -3.57 -3.66
C ILE A 52 7.13 -3.95 -3.39
N LYS A 53 8.05 -3.00 -3.57
CA LYS A 53 9.47 -3.26 -3.34
C LYS A 53 9.71 -3.62 -1.88
N HIS A 54 10.66 -4.53 -1.65
CA HIS A 54 11.03 -4.95 -0.31
C HIS A 54 11.54 -3.76 0.53
N GLY A 55 11.18 -3.71 1.80
CA GLY A 55 11.63 -2.68 2.75
C GLY A 55 11.11 -1.26 2.51
N GLN A 56 10.14 -1.06 1.61
CA GLN A 56 9.57 0.28 1.39
C GLN A 56 8.70 0.74 2.56
N ASP A 57 8.75 2.04 2.82
CA ASP A 57 7.86 2.69 3.76
C ASP A 57 6.61 3.24 3.05
N LEU A 58 5.45 2.69 3.43
CA LEU A 58 4.11 3.11 2.99
C LEU A 58 3.30 3.73 4.14
N ASP A 59 3.87 3.93 5.33
CA ASP A 59 3.14 4.40 6.52
C ASP A 59 2.44 5.72 6.26
N TYR A 60 3.09 6.63 5.53
CA TYR A 60 2.48 7.92 5.18
C TYR A 60 1.23 7.78 4.30
N ILE A 61 1.15 6.74 3.45
CA ILE A 61 -0.05 6.42 2.66
C ILE A 61 -1.13 5.89 3.59
N VAL A 62 -0.77 4.99 4.50
CA VAL A 62 -1.68 4.42 5.50
C VAL A 62 -2.29 5.52 6.38
N VAL A 63 -1.47 6.46 6.85
CA VAL A 63 -1.86 7.59 7.69
C VAL A 63 -2.72 8.60 6.91
N SER A 64 -2.29 9.00 5.72
CA SER A 64 -3.04 9.96 4.90
C SER A 64 -4.39 9.41 4.46
N GLU A 65 -4.49 8.11 4.19
CA GLU A 65 -5.70 7.43 3.77
C GLU A 65 -6.40 6.64 4.91
N LYS A 66 -6.15 7.00 6.17
CA LYS A 66 -6.62 6.28 7.37
C LYS A 66 -8.09 5.86 7.35
N HIS A 67 -8.97 6.66 6.75
CA HIS A 67 -10.40 6.36 6.68
C HIS A 67 -10.71 5.21 5.70
N ALA A 68 -9.98 5.09 4.59
CA ALA A 68 -10.12 3.98 3.65
C ALA A 68 -9.69 2.67 4.31
N PHE A 69 -8.51 2.67 4.94
CA PHE A 69 -7.99 1.53 5.68
C PHE A 69 -8.91 1.12 6.84
N ARG A 70 -9.40 2.08 7.64
CA ARG A 70 -10.35 1.81 8.73
C ARG A 70 -11.64 1.15 8.22
N ARG A 71 -12.23 1.67 7.13
CA ARG A 71 -13.44 1.07 6.55
C ARG A 71 -13.18 -0.30 5.91
N ALA A 72 -11.95 -0.55 5.47
CA ALA A 72 -11.50 -1.86 5.02
C ALA A 72 -11.26 -2.87 6.16
N GLY A 73 -11.52 -2.49 7.43
CA GLY A 73 -11.33 -3.35 8.59
C GLY A 73 -9.92 -3.35 9.16
N VAL A 74 -9.02 -2.49 8.67
CA VAL A 74 -7.66 -2.36 9.21
C VAL A 74 -7.69 -1.56 10.52
N ARG A 75 -7.05 -2.09 11.56
CA ARG A 75 -6.83 -1.40 12.84
C ARG A 75 -5.38 -0.96 12.92
N MET A 76 -5.14 0.32 13.16
CA MET A 76 -3.81 0.89 13.31
C MET A 76 -3.48 1.10 14.78
N ARG A 77 -2.26 0.74 15.19
CA ARG A 77 -1.67 1.14 16.47
C ARG A 77 -0.37 1.86 16.16
N PHE A 78 -0.15 2.99 16.82
CA PHE A 78 1.08 3.75 16.72
C PHE A 78 1.86 3.54 18.02
N GLU A 79 3.15 3.27 17.88
CA GLU A 79 4.08 3.23 18.99
C GLU A 79 5.13 4.30 18.76
N VAL A 80 5.41 5.09 19.79
CA VAL A 80 6.44 6.11 19.76
C VAL A 80 7.64 5.53 20.49
N SER A 81 8.71 5.26 19.74
CA SER A 81 9.99 4.83 20.30
C SER A 81 10.95 6.01 20.38
N GLU A 82 11.63 6.18 21.50
CA GLU A 82 12.77 7.09 21.60
C GLU A 82 13.94 6.53 20.79
N VAL A 83 14.44 7.30 19.83
CA VAL A 83 15.72 6.98 19.18
C VAL A 83 16.81 7.49 20.12
N ARG A 84 17.43 6.57 20.86
CA ARG A 84 18.69 6.88 21.55
C ARG A 84 19.77 6.94 20.48
N ASN A 85 20.41 8.10 20.34
CA ASN A 85 21.66 8.23 19.61
C ASN A 85 22.76 8.00 20.65
N ASP A 86 23.17 6.76 20.83
CA ASP A 86 24.41 6.38 21.53
C ASP A 86 25.63 6.44 20.61
#